data_AF-A0A1Y6L8G4-F1
#
_entry.id   AF-A0A1Y6L8G4-F1
#
_cell.length_a   1.000
_cell.length_b   1.000
_cell.length_c   1.000
_cell.angle_alpha   90.00
_cell.angle_beta   90.00
_cell.angle_gamma   90.00
#
_symmetry.space_group_name_H-M   'P 1'
#
loop_
_entity.id
_entity.type
_entity.pdbx_description
1 polymer ?
#
loop_
_entity_poly.entity_id
_entity_poly.type
_entity_poly.pdbx_seq_one_letter_code
_entity_poly.pdbx_strand_id
1 'polypeptide(L)'
;MNWLFGFVCTQFTSVGIRTLGYKFYIMFAVFNIAFLPVVYFLYPETSNRTLEDLDDYFDRDSPHKAIIRFGDKVAKQHKRPAEAIEAERRRIDLATEVQKKGKNGSDSTWIEDVVVEMPAK
;
A
#
# COMPACT_ATOMS: atom_id res chain seq x y z
N MET A 1 -2.84 15.62 13.28
CA MET A 1 -3.64 14.55 13.96
C MET A 1 -3.12 14.22 15.35
N ASN A 2 -1.81 14.07 15.58
CA ASN A 2 -1.25 13.75 16.91
C ASN A 2 -1.66 14.73 18.03
N TRP A 3 -1.53 16.04 17.82
CA TRP A 3 -1.83 17.03 18.88
C TRP A 3 -3.33 17.08 19.25
N LEU A 4 -4.20 17.07 18.23
CA LEU A 4 -5.66 17.09 18.43
C LEU A 4 -6.15 15.83 19.15
N PHE A 5 -5.64 14.65 18.77
CA PHE A 5 -6.03 13.40 19.41
C PHE A 5 -5.58 13.36 20.88
N GLY A 6 -4.37 13.83 21.18
CA GLY A 6 -3.89 13.99 22.57
C GLY A 6 -4.78 14.94 23.39
N PHE A 7 -5.20 16.07 22.81
CA PHE A 7 -6.14 16.99 23.46
C PHE A 7 -7.52 16.35 23.69
N VAL A 8 -8.09 15.67 22.70
CA VAL A 8 -9.42 15.02 22.85
C VAL A 8 -9.38 13.91 23.91
N CYS A 9 -8.35 13.07 23.91
CA CYS A 9 -8.20 12.00 24.90
C CYS A 9 -8.05 12.54 26.34
N THR A 10 -7.31 13.64 26.51
CA THR A 10 -7.14 14.25 27.85
C THR A 10 -8.42 14.91 28.35
N GLN A 11 -9.19 15.58 27.48
CA GLN A 11 -10.49 16.14 27.87
C GLN A 11 -11.52 15.06 28.22
N PHE A 12 -11.60 14.00 27.41
CA PHE A 12 -12.49 12.86 27.66
C PHE A 12 -12.16 12.17 28.99
N THR A 13 -10.87 11.90 29.23
CA THR A 13 -10.40 11.22 30.45
C THR A 13 -10.59 12.08 31.70
N SER A 14 -10.35 13.39 31.62
CA SER A 14 -10.53 14.33 32.73
C SER A 14 -11.99 14.39 33.23
N VAL A 15 -12.96 14.38 32.31
CA VAL A 15 -14.39 14.36 32.67
C VAL A 15 -14.82 12.99 33.18
N GLY A 16 -14.32 11.91 32.59
CA GLY A 16 -14.67 10.54 32.95
C GLY A 16 -14.20 10.13 34.35
N ILE A 17 -12.98 10.48 34.74
CA ILE A 17 -12.45 10.16 36.09
C ILE A 17 -13.22 10.91 37.17
N ARG A 18 -13.57 12.17 36.95
CA ARG A 18 -14.27 13.01 37.94
C ARG A 18 -15.70 12.53 38.23
N THR A 19 -16.33 11.85 37.27
CA THR A 19 -17.72 11.39 37.38
C THR A 19 -17.84 9.92 37.80
N LEU A 20 -16.99 9.04 37.28
CA LEU A 20 -17.10 7.59 37.48
C LEU A 20 -15.98 6.97 38.33
N GLY A 21 -14.91 7.70 38.63
CA GLY A 21 -13.78 7.21 39.43
C GLY A 21 -13.19 5.91 38.87
N TYR A 22 -13.13 4.85 39.71
CA TYR A 22 -12.53 3.57 39.31
C TYR A 22 -13.27 2.88 38.15
N LYS A 23 -14.56 3.15 37.95
CA LYS A 23 -15.37 2.54 36.88
C LYS A 23 -14.94 3.01 35.49
N PHE A 24 -14.32 4.19 35.40
CA PHE A 24 -13.78 4.71 34.15
C PHE A 24 -12.69 3.79 33.57
N TYR A 25 -11.86 3.17 34.41
CA TYR A 25 -10.83 2.23 33.94
C TYR A 25 -11.43 0.98 33.28
N ILE A 26 -12.57 0.48 33.80
CA ILE A 26 -13.28 -0.66 33.22
C ILE A 26 -13.87 -0.28 31.86
N MET A 27 -14.49 0.90 31.75
CA MET A 27 -14.99 1.42 30.48
C MET A 27 -13.88 1.58 29.44
N PHE A 28 -12.71 2.07 29.86
CA PHE A 28 -11.54 2.21 28.98
C PHE A 28 -11.04 0.85 28.48
N ALA A 29 -10.99 -0.16 29.35
CA ALA A 29 -10.61 -1.51 28.97
C ALA A 29 -11.59 -2.12 27.95
N VAL A 30 -12.91 -1.95 28.16
CA VAL A 30 -13.94 -2.41 27.22
C VAL A 30 -13.80 -1.70 25.88
N PHE A 31 -13.56 -0.39 25.88
CA PHE A 31 -13.38 0.37 24.65
C PHE A 31 -12.14 -0.08 23.86
N ASN A 32 -11.03 -0.38 24.55
CA ASN A 32 -9.83 -0.94 23.94
C ASN A 32 -10.10 -2.31 23.31
N ILE A 33 -10.79 -3.19 24.03
CA ILE A 33 -11.16 -4.53 23.54
C ILE A 33 -12.15 -4.42 22.38
N ALA A 34 -13.10 -3.48 22.41
CA ALA A 34 -14.06 -3.25 21.33
C ALA A 34 -13.41 -2.65 20.08
N PHE A 35 -12.35 -1.85 20.23
CA PHE A 35 -11.58 -1.33 19.11
C PHE A 35 -10.80 -2.43 18.38
N LEU A 36 -10.34 -3.47 19.09
CA LEU A 36 -9.57 -4.56 18.51
C LEU A 36 -10.29 -5.29 17.35
N PRO A 37 -11.53 -5.79 17.49
CA PRO A 37 -12.26 -6.42 16.38
C PRO A 37 -12.65 -5.40 15.31
N VAL A 38 -12.97 -4.15 15.69
CA VAL A 38 -13.32 -3.10 14.71
C VAL A 38 -12.14 -2.85 13.78
N VAL A 39 -10.94 -2.68 14.32
CA VAL A 39 -9.72 -2.53 13.52
C VAL A 39 -9.43 -3.80 12.74
N TYR A 40 -9.59 -4.99 13.33
CA TYR A 40 -9.36 -6.26 12.65
C TYR A 40 -10.26 -6.51 11.44
N PHE A 41 -11.53 -6.11 11.52
CA PHE A 41 -12.50 -6.33 10.44
C PHE A 41 -12.54 -5.21 9.42
N LEU A 42 -12.31 -3.96 9.84
CA LEU A 42 -12.41 -2.78 8.99
C LEU A 42 -11.07 -2.40 8.35
N TYR A 43 -9.95 -2.80 8.96
CA TYR A 43 -8.60 -2.53 8.48
C TYR A 43 -7.96 -3.85 8.01
N PRO A 44 -8.22 -4.28 6.75
CA PRO A 44 -7.43 -5.35 6.16
C PRO A 44 -5.95 -4.94 6.12
N GLU A 45 -5.03 -5.90 6.20
CA GLU A 45 -3.59 -5.65 6.14
C GLU A 45 -3.24 -4.97 4.80
N THR A 46 -3.08 -3.65 4.83
CA THR A 46 -2.66 -2.81 3.69
C THR A 46 -1.15 -2.53 3.69
N SER A 47 -0.43 -2.98 4.72
CA SER A 47 1.03 -2.84 4.76
C SER A 47 1.66 -3.70 3.67
N ASN A 48 2.60 -3.10 2.93
CA ASN A 48 3.39 -3.77 1.89
C ASN A 48 2.65 -4.03 0.55
N ARG A 49 1.56 -3.33 0.23
CA ARG A 49 0.98 -3.31 -1.13
C ARG A 49 1.25 -2.00 -1.86
N THR A 50 1.45 -2.05 -3.18
CA THR A 50 1.50 -0.83 -4.00
C THR A 50 0.10 -0.23 -4.18
N LEU A 51 0.03 1.05 -4.53
CA LEU A 51 -1.24 1.73 -4.77
C LEU A 51 -2.02 1.10 -5.94
N GLU A 52 -1.32 0.60 -6.97
CA GLU A 52 -1.94 -0.15 -8.08
C GLU A 52 -2.58 -1.47 -7.60
N ASP A 53 -1.89 -2.24 -6.74
CA ASP A 53 -2.43 -3.50 -6.19
C ASP A 53 -3.65 -3.28 -5.28
N LEU A 54 -3.81 -2.07 -4.73
CA LEU A 54 -4.92 -1.68 -3.87
C LEU A 54 -6.14 -1.26 -4.71
N ASP A 55 -5.91 -0.52 -5.80
CA ASP A 55 -6.97 -0.05 -6.71
C ASP A 55 -7.62 -1.24 -7.42
N ASP A 56 -6.83 -2.18 -7.95
CA ASP A 56 -7.31 -3.42 -8.58
C ASP A 56 -8.10 -4.31 -7.58
N TYR A 57 -7.71 -4.27 -6.31
CA TYR A 57 -8.36 -5.04 -5.24
C TYR A 57 -9.70 -4.45 -4.81
N PHE A 58 -9.87 -3.12 -4.91
CA PHE A 58 -11.12 -2.41 -4.62
C PHE A 58 -12.00 -2.20 -5.87
N ASP A 59 -11.55 -2.60 -7.05
CA ASP A 59 -12.31 -2.49 -8.28
C ASP A 59 -13.59 -3.36 -8.25
N ARG A 60 -14.65 -2.88 -8.91
CA ARG A 60 -16.03 -3.41 -8.83
C ARG A 60 -16.20 -4.82 -9.39
N ASP A 61 -15.30 -5.26 -10.27
CA ASP A 61 -15.31 -6.59 -10.89
C ASP A 61 -14.52 -7.65 -10.10
N SER A 62 -13.81 -7.26 -9.05
CA SER A 62 -13.12 -8.19 -8.16
C SER A 62 -14.13 -8.92 -7.25
N PRO A 63 -13.96 -10.24 -6.97
CA PRO A 63 -14.87 -11.04 -6.12
C PRO A 63 -14.86 -10.64 -4.63
N HIS A 64 -14.32 -9.48 -4.31
CA HIS A 64 -13.86 -9.01 -3.02
C HIS A 64 -14.65 -7.80 -2.52
N LYS A 65 -15.96 -7.77 -2.82
CA LYS A 65 -16.89 -6.64 -2.65
C LYS A 65 -17.17 -6.22 -1.19
N ALA A 66 -16.68 -6.96 -0.20
CA ALA A 66 -16.92 -6.66 1.21
C ALA A 66 -15.66 -6.10 1.88
N ILE A 67 -15.74 -4.84 2.32
CA ILE A 67 -14.77 -4.20 3.23
C ILE A 67 -14.63 -5.02 4.53
N ILE A 68 -15.66 -5.76 4.91
CA ILE A 68 -15.74 -6.58 6.13
C ILE A 68 -15.46 -8.04 5.76
N ARG A 69 -14.22 -8.51 5.97
CA ARG A 69 -13.82 -9.87 5.63
C ARG A 69 -13.98 -10.84 6.80
N PHE A 70 -15.07 -11.59 6.81
CA PHE A 70 -15.11 -12.85 7.56
C PHE A 70 -14.28 -13.91 6.81
N GLY A 71 -13.03 -14.12 7.25
CA GLY A 71 -12.30 -15.36 6.97
C GLY A 71 -11.40 -15.39 5.73
N ASP A 72 -11.23 -14.27 5.02
CA ASP A 72 -10.42 -14.28 3.81
C ASP A 72 -8.92 -14.16 4.10
N LYS A 73 -8.13 -15.16 3.65
CA LYS A 73 -6.69 -15.27 3.97
C LYS A 73 -5.85 -14.27 3.17
N VAL A 74 -6.33 -13.87 1.99
CA VAL A 74 -5.65 -12.94 1.08
C VAL A 74 -5.55 -11.53 1.67
N ALA A 75 -6.53 -11.11 2.47
CA ALA A 75 -6.56 -9.82 3.16
C ALA A 75 -5.74 -9.77 4.46
N LYS A 76 -5.29 -10.92 4.97
CA LYS A 76 -4.52 -11.05 6.22
C LYS A 76 -3.06 -11.41 5.98
N GLN A 77 -2.66 -11.53 4.72
CA GLN A 77 -1.33 -11.98 4.35
C GLN A 77 -0.38 -10.79 4.24
N HIS A 78 0.59 -10.72 5.13
CA HIS A 78 1.66 -9.71 5.18
C HIS A 78 2.58 -9.73 3.92
N LYS A 79 2.63 -10.85 3.20
CA LYS A 79 3.49 -11.04 2.05
C LYS A 79 2.74 -10.67 0.77
N ARG A 80 3.30 -9.77 -0.06
CA ARG A 80 2.77 -9.49 -1.42
C ARG A 80 2.49 -10.82 -2.12
N PRO A 81 1.28 -11.01 -2.68
CA PRO A 81 0.97 -12.22 -3.44
C PRO A 81 2.01 -12.37 -4.56
N ALA A 82 2.47 -13.59 -4.80
CA ALA A 82 3.55 -13.86 -5.78
C ALA A 82 3.21 -13.34 -7.18
N GLU A 83 1.92 -13.34 -7.52
CA GLU A 83 1.38 -12.82 -8.77
C GLU A 83 1.72 -11.33 -9.01
N ALA A 84 1.68 -10.50 -7.95
CA ALA A 84 2.03 -9.08 -8.03
C ALA A 84 3.54 -8.87 -8.27
N ILE A 85 4.38 -9.72 -7.65
CA ILE A 85 5.84 -9.68 -7.83
C ILE A 85 6.22 -10.08 -9.26
N GLU A 86 5.54 -11.09 -9.81
CA GLU A 86 5.76 -11.56 -11.19
C GLU A 86 5.27 -10.56 -12.24
N ALA A 87 4.16 -9.85 -11.98
CA ALA A 87 3.70 -8.76 -12.83
C ALA A 87 4.69 -7.58 -12.83
N GLU A 88 5.21 -7.19 -11.67
CA GLU A 88 6.19 -6.11 -11.53
C GLU A 88 7.52 -6.48 -12.22
N ARG A 89 7.98 -7.73 -12.07
CA ARG A 89 9.18 -8.23 -12.75
C ARG A 89 9.05 -8.22 -14.27
N ARG A 90 7.90 -8.64 -14.80
CA ARG A 90 7.62 -8.58 -16.25
C ARG A 90 7.65 -7.15 -16.79
N ARG A 91 7.11 -6.17 -16.05
CA ARG A 91 7.16 -4.76 -16.45
C ARG A 91 8.59 -4.21 -16.49
N ILE A 92 9.42 -4.56 -15.50
CA ILE A 92 10.83 -4.16 -15.44
C ILE A 92 11.63 -4.78 -16.59
N ASP A 93 11.39 -6.05 -16.92
CA ASP A 93 12.06 -6.74 -18.02
C ASP A 93 11.72 -6.07 -19.36
N LEU A 94 10.43 -5.81 -19.63
CA LEU A 94 9.97 -5.11 -20.84
C LEU A 94 10.53 -3.68 -20.93
N ALA A 95 10.55 -2.93 -19.82
CA ALA A 95 11.11 -1.58 -19.79
C ALA A 95 12.62 -1.60 -20.05
N THR A 96 13.33 -2.58 -19.50
CA THR A 96 14.78 -2.77 -19.71
C THR A 96 15.09 -3.14 -21.15
N GLU A 97 14.26 -3.99 -21.77
CA GLU A 97 14.38 -4.34 -23.19
C GLU A 97 14.13 -3.14 -24.11
N VAL A 98 13.10 -2.34 -23.85
CA VAL A 98 12.82 -1.11 -24.59
C VAL A 98 13.98 -0.11 -24.46
N GLN A 99 14.54 0.04 -23.25
CA GLN A 99 15.66 0.95 -23.01
C GLN A 99 16.96 0.47 -23.67
N LYS A 100 17.24 -0.85 -23.66
CA LYS A 100 18.35 -1.45 -24.42
C LYS A 100 18.18 -1.27 -25.92
N LYS A 101 16.97 -1.49 -26.45
CA LYS A 101 16.67 -1.30 -27.87
C LYS A 101 16.81 0.17 -28.29
N GLY A 102 16.38 1.10 -27.44
CA GLY A 102 16.57 2.53 -27.63
C GLY A 102 18.03 2.96 -27.65
N LYS A 103 18.85 2.48 -26.70
CA LYS A 103 20.30 2.73 -26.68
C LYS A 103 21.03 2.10 -27.86
N ASN A 104 20.75 0.84 -28.18
CA ASN A 104 21.37 0.18 -29.33
C ASN A 104 20.99 0.87 -30.64
N GLY A 105 19.74 1.33 -30.77
CA GLY A 105 19.25 2.07 -31.92
C GLY A 105 19.87 3.46 -32.03
N SER A 106 19.98 4.21 -30.93
CA SER A 106 20.66 5.51 -30.92
C SER A 106 22.16 5.37 -31.19
N ASP A 107 22.82 4.40 -30.58
CA ASP A 107 24.24 4.13 -30.79
C ASP A 107 24.50 3.73 -32.26
N SER A 108 23.62 2.95 -32.89
CA SER A 108 23.75 2.63 -34.31
C SER A 108 23.58 3.86 -35.21
N THR A 109 22.58 4.72 -34.95
CA THR A 109 22.38 5.94 -35.76
C THR A 109 23.54 6.91 -35.62
N TRP A 110 24.08 7.12 -34.41
CA TRP A 110 25.25 7.98 -34.21
C TRP A 110 26.51 7.44 -34.90
N ILE A 111 26.71 6.11 -34.92
CA ILE A 111 27.83 5.49 -35.64
C ILE A 111 27.66 5.66 -37.15
N GLU A 112 26.47 5.46 -37.69
CA GLU A 112 26.19 5.65 -39.13
C GLU A 112 26.44 7.09 -39.57
N ASP A 113 25.95 8.08 -38.80
CA ASP A 113 26.15 9.50 -39.09
C ASP A 113 27.64 9.89 -39.02
N VAL A 114 28.39 9.41 -38.01
CA VAL A 114 29.83 9.68 -37.87
C VAL A 114 30.65 9.02 -38.98
N VAL A 115 30.29 7.80 -39.41
CA VAL A 115 30.99 7.09 -40.49
C VAL A 115 30.76 7.77 -41.85
N VAL A 116 29.58 8.37 -42.07
CA VAL A 116 29.26 9.11 -43.30
C VAL A 116 29.97 10.47 -43.35
N GLU A 117 30.21 11.12 -42.21
CA GLU A 117 30.89 12.42 -42.15
C GLU A 117 32.44 12.35 -42.15
N MET A 118 33.03 11.16 -42.05
CA MET A 118 34.50 11.01 -42.13
C MET A 118 35.00 11.32 -43.55
N PRO A 119 35.85 12.35 -43.75
CA PRO A 119 36.43 12.61 -45.06
C PRO A 119 37.36 11.45 -45.43
N ALA A 120 37.07 10.80 -46.56
CA ALA A 120 37.92 9.77 -47.14
C ALA A 120 39.35 10.31 -47.28
N LYS A 121 40.28 9.72 -46.53
CA LYS A 121 41.71 10.04 -46.60
C LYS A 121 42.34 9.44 -47.85
#